data_AF-A0A4Y2V969-F1
#
_entry.id   AF-A0A4Y2V969-F1
#
_cell.length_a   1.000
_cell.length_b   1.000
_cell.length_c   1.000
_cell.angle_alpha   90.00
_cell.angle_beta   90.00
_cell.angle_gamma   90.00
#
_symmetry.space_group_name_H-M   'P 1'
#
loop_
_entity.id
_entity.type
_entity.pdbx_description
1 polymer ?
#
loop_
_entity_poly.entity_id
_entity_poly.type
_entity_poly.pdbx_seq_one_letter_code
_entity_poly.pdbx_strand_id
1 'polypeptide(L)'
;MRKLEVVRYDGTVTNTGWKNGVINRIENHVGRPLQWSICLLHFNELPFRHIFQHIDGQTAGPKSFSGPIGQQLTCYEKLPVVDYDPIDCSIRNIDMNLLSKDQQYLLDISNAITLGHCPEDLANWDPGPLSHSRWLTAANRVLRLYTSSSDPTGNLKETVGFILKSYMPVWFAIKKSKYFIDGPKHVFQAIQTSRYLSDELLQDVDPVMQRKCVLCTPRECFVVNACR
;
A
#
# COMPACT_ATOMS: atom_id res chain seq x y z
N MET A 1 17.25 26.36 -24.88
CA MET A 1 17.31 25.60 -23.59
C MET A 1 16.04 24.80 -23.42
N ARG A 2 16.12 23.51 -23.06
CA ARG A 2 14.93 22.73 -22.68
C ARG A 2 14.52 23.14 -21.26
N LYS A 3 13.25 23.50 -21.07
CA LYS A 3 12.70 23.91 -19.77
C LYS A 3 12.33 22.66 -18.97
N LEU A 4 12.89 22.50 -17.76
CA LEU A 4 12.54 21.40 -16.87
C LEU A 4 11.12 21.60 -16.35
N GLU A 5 10.14 20.79 -16.76
CA GLU A 5 8.73 20.95 -16.38
C GLU A 5 8.26 19.95 -15.31
N VAL A 6 8.77 18.72 -15.34
CA VAL A 6 8.29 17.61 -14.50
C VAL A 6 9.47 16.92 -13.82
N VAL A 7 9.31 16.58 -12.54
CA VAL A 7 10.24 15.74 -11.77
C VAL A 7 9.55 14.49 -11.27
N ARG A 8 10.22 13.35 -11.41
CA ARG A 8 9.72 12.05 -10.96
C ARG A 8 10.62 11.50 -9.86
N TYR A 9 10.03 11.21 -8.71
CA TYR A 9 10.72 10.63 -7.56
C TYR A 9 9.82 9.64 -6.84
N ASP A 10 10.41 8.81 -5.96
CA ASP A 10 9.63 8.11 -4.96
C ASP A 10 9.01 9.12 -3.95
N GLY A 11 8.02 8.67 -3.20
CA GLY A 11 7.29 9.51 -2.25
C GLY A 11 7.97 9.67 -0.89
N THR A 12 9.27 9.39 -0.76
CA THR A 12 9.95 9.51 0.55
C THR A 12 10.08 10.97 0.99
N VAL A 13 10.20 11.20 2.30
CA VAL A 13 10.39 12.56 2.87
C VAL A 13 11.67 13.20 2.35
N THR A 14 12.72 12.42 2.08
CA THR A 14 13.97 12.92 1.48
C THR A 14 13.73 13.56 0.11
N ASN A 15 12.80 13.02 -0.67
CA ASN A 15 12.51 13.52 -2.02
C ASN A 15 11.42 14.60 -2.02
N THR A 16 10.32 14.38 -1.28
CA THR A 16 9.12 15.23 -1.30
C THR A 16 8.99 16.16 -0.09
N GLY A 17 9.99 16.22 0.80
CA GLY A 17 9.96 17.02 2.01
C GLY A 17 9.90 18.51 1.70
N TRP A 18 9.02 19.23 2.40
CA TRP A 18 8.84 20.68 2.23
C TRP A 18 10.11 21.48 2.58
N LYS A 19 10.92 20.98 3.53
CA LYS A 19 12.21 21.54 3.91
C LYS A 19 13.33 20.60 3.47
N ASN A 20 14.26 21.11 2.68
CA ASN A 20 15.44 20.38 2.19
C ASN A 20 15.17 19.14 1.31
N GLY A 21 13.91 18.85 0.97
CA GLY A 21 13.60 17.76 0.04
C GLY A 21 14.23 18.01 -1.33
N VAL A 22 14.59 16.94 -2.03
CA VAL A 22 15.24 17.03 -3.35
C VAL A 22 14.43 17.91 -4.30
N ILE A 23 13.11 17.71 -4.38
CA ILE A 23 12.25 18.51 -5.25
C ILE A 23 12.23 19.98 -4.82
N ASN A 24 12.10 20.26 -3.53
CA ASN A 24 12.14 21.63 -3.00
C ASN A 24 13.47 22.34 -3.36
N ARG A 25 14.60 21.64 -3.25
CA ARG A 25 15.91 22.18 -3.64
C ARG A 25 15.98 22.48 -5.14
N ILE A 26 15.42 21.61 -5.97
CA ILE A 26 15.35 21.82 -7.42
C ILE A 26 14.45 23.02 -7.73
N GLU A 27 13.26 23.11 -7.14
CA GLU A 27 12.34 24.24 -7.35
C GLU A 27 12.95 25.58 -6.95
N ASN A 28 13.67 25.62 -5.81
CA ASN A 28 14.40 26.80 -5.38
C ASN A 28 15.52 27.19 -6.36
N HIS A 29 16.23 26.21 -6.93
CA HIS A 29 17.29 26.47 -7.91
C HIS A 29 16.73 26.94 -9.26
N VAL A 30 15.61 26.37 -9.70
CA VAL A 30 14.92 26.74 -10.95
C VAL A 30 14.11 28.05 -10.79
N GLY A 31 13.80 28.44 -9.55
CA GLY A 31 13.06 29.66 -9.23
C GLY A 31 11.55 29.56 -9.49
N ARG A 32 11.00 28.36 -9.57
CA ARG A 32 9.55 28.13 -9.79
C ARG A 32 9.11 26.73 -9.33
N PRO A 33 7.81 26.53 -9.06
CA PRO A 33 7.24 25.20 -8.85
C PRO A 33 7.36 24.31 -10.11
N LEU A 34 7.55 23.01 -9.87
CA LEU A 34 7.58 21.97 -10.89
C LEU A 34 6.37 21.05 -10.76
N GLN A 35 6.02 20.35 -11.84
CA GLN A 35 5.06 19.27 -11.77
C GLN A 35 5.72 18.07 -11.06
N TRP A 36 5.06 17.54 -10.03
CA TRP A 36 5.53 16.34 -9.32
C TRP A 36 4.86 15.10 -9.89
N SER A 37 5.68 14.10 -10.24
CA SER A 37 5.24 12.75 -10.60
C SER A 37 5.72 11.78 -9.54
N ILE A 38 4.96 11.64 -8.46
CA ILE A 38 5.31 10.78 -7.33
C ILE A 38 4.87 9.34 -7.58
N CYS A 39 5.63 8.38 -7.06
CA CYS A 39 5.33 6.95 -7.19
C CYS A 39 3.98 6.58 -6.54
N LEU A 40 3.00 6.18 -7.38
CA LEU A 40 1.66 5.76 -6.94
C LEU A 40 1.65 4.46 -6.13
N LEU A 41 2.58 3.54 -6.40
CA LEU A 41 2.70 2.32 -5.60
C LEU A 41 3.14 2.68 -4.17
N HIS A 42 4.09 3.60 -4.03
CA HIS A 42 4.51 4.07 -2.71
C HIS A 42 3.40 4.84 -2.00
N PHE A 43 2.60 5.62 -2.73
CA PHE A 43 1.38 6.22 -2.19
C PHE A 43 0.45 5.15 -1.60
N ASN A 44 0.23 4.03 -2.29
CA ASN A 44 -0.65 2.96 -1.82
C ASN A 44 -0.08 2.18 -0.62
N GLU A 45 1.25 2.06 -0.52
CA GLU A 45 1.92 1.42 0.63
C GLU A 45 1.75 2.18 1.94
N LEU A 46 1.66 3.52 1.88
CA LEU A 46 1.68 4.34 3.09
C LEU A 46 0.42 4.19 3.96
N PRO A 47 -0.82 4.25 3.44
CA PRO A 47 -2.01 3.95 4.24
C PRO A 47 -1.96 2.60 4.93
N PHE A 48 -1.53 1.55 4.22
CA PHE A 48 -1.38 0.21 4.80
C PHE A 48 -0.37 0.21 5.95
N ARG A 49 0.78 0.86 5.74
CA ARG A 49 1.79 1.03 6.78
C ARG A 49 1.22 1.66 8.04
N HIS A 50 0.51 2.77 7.90
CA HIS A 50 0.00 3.52 9.04
C HIS A 50 -1.06 2.72 9.81
N ILE A 51 -2.00 2.08 9.10
CA ILE A 51 -2.98 1.18 9.72
C ILE A 51 -2.28 0.03 10.46
N PHE A 52 -1.33 -0.63 9.81
CA PHE A 52 -0.61 -1.75 10.43
C PHE A 52 0.11 -1.31 11.71
N GLN A 53 0.76 -0.15 11.69
CA GLN A 53 1.45 0.39 12.85
C GLN A 53 0.50 0.84 13.97
N HIS A 54 -0.73 1.27 13.64
CA HIS A 54 -1.77 1.57 14.63
C HIS A 54 -2.31 0.29 15.29
N ILE A 55 -2.64 -0.70 14.47
CA ILE A 55 -3.27 -1.96 14.92
C ILE A 55 -2.29 -2.87 15.66
N ASP A 56 -1.08 -3.05 15.13
CA ASP A 56 -0.09 -3.99 15.67
C ASP A 56 0.87 -3.30 16.64
N GLY A 57 1.17 -2.03 16.40
CA GLY A 57 2.16 -1.25 17.12
C GLY A 57 3.37 -0.89 16.26
N GLN A 58 4.29 -0.13 16.87
CA GLN A 58 5.44 0.41 16.16
C GLN A 58 6.48 -0.66 15.80
N THR A 59 7.45 -0.29 14.96
CA THR A 59 8.55 -1.19 14.56
C THR A 59 9.57 -1.32 15.69
N ALA A 60 10.03 -2.54 15.98
CA ALA A 60 11.09 -2.81 16.96
C ALA A 60 12.50 -2.60 16.37
N GLY A 61 12.62 -2.52 15.04
CA GLY A 61 13.88 -2.32 14.32
C GLY A 61 13.66 -2.22 12.81
N PRO A 62 14.72 -2.16 11.98
CA PRO A 62 14.59 -1.95 10.52
C PRO A 62 13.90 -3.10 9.75
N LYS A 63 13.71 -4.26 10.38
CA LYS A 63 13.15 -5.48 9.78
C LYS A 63 12.19 -6.23 10.69
N SER A 64 11.77 -5.63 11.81
CA SER A 64 10.98 -6.30 12.84
C SER A 64 9.91 -5.40 13.43
N PHE A 65 8.79 -6.01 13.76
CA PHE A 65 7.66 -5.38 14.41
C PHE A 65 7.62 -5.82 15.88
N SER A 66 7.18 -4.94 16.78
CA SER A 66 7.02 -5.31 18.20
C SER A 66 5.65 -5.93 18.49
N GLY A 67 4.67 -5.75 17.62
CA GLY A 67 3.31 -6.18 17.83
C GLY A 67 3.06 -7.67 17.64
N PRO A 68 1.94 -8.19 18.17
CA PRO A 68 1.62 -9.61 18.14
C PRO A 68 1.43 -10.18 16.73
N ILE A 69 0.85 -9.42 15.80
CA ILE A 69 0.73 -9.80 14.38
C ILE A 69 2.12 -9.77 13.75
N GLY A 70 2.84 -8.66 13.92
CA GLY A 70 4.13 -8.44 13.30
C GLY A 70 5.22 -9.44 13.74
N GLN A 71 5.19 -9.90 14.99
CA GLN A 71 6.05 -10.99 15.46
C GLN A 71 5.76 -12.30 14.73
N GLN A 72 4.48 -12.64 14.50
CA GLN A 72 4.09 -13.85 13.77
C GLN A 72 4.51 -13.82 12.30
N LEU A 73 4.61 -12.63 11.68
CA LEU A 73 5.11 -12.48 10.31
C LEU A 73 6.58 -12.94 10.12
N THR A 74 7.32 -13.19 11.19
CA THR A 74 8.69 -13.73 11.11
C THR A 74 8.74 -15.26 11.00
N CYS A 75 7.73 -15.96 11.51
CA CYS A 75 7.68 -17.42 11.60
C CYS A 75 6.50 -18.05 10.84
N TYR A 76 5.77 -17.25 10.05
CA TYR A 76 4.58 -17.65 9.29
C TYR A 76 4.78 -18.89 8.39
N GLU A 77 5.98 -19.09 7.84
CA GLU A 77 6.34 -20.23 6.97
C GLU A 77 6.13 -21.59 7.64
N LYS A 78 6.18 -21.64 8.98
CA LYS A 78 6.01 -22.88 9.74
C LYS A 78 4.55 -23.20 10.06
N LEU A 79 3.62 -22.29 9.75
CA LEU A 79 2.22 -22.43 10.11
C LEU A 79 1.46 -23.20 9.02
N PRO A 80 0.74 -24.28 9.36
CA PRO A 80 -0.07 -25.01 8.39
C PRO A 80 -1.25 -24.16 7.93
N VAL A 81 -1.76 -24.43 6.73
CA VAL A 81 -3.08 -23.91 6.31
C VAL A 81 -4.15 -24.61 7.15
N VAL A 82 -5.13 -23.85 7.62
CA VAL A 82 -6.27 -24.35 8.40
C VAL A 82 -7.57 -23.85 7.76
N ASP A 83 -8.71 -24.35 8.24
CA ASP A 83 -10.01 -23.78 7.86
C ASP A 83 -10.13 -22.35 8.42
N TYR A 84 -10.53 -21.40 7.58
CA TYR A 84 -10.70 -19.99 7.94
C TYR A 84 -11.96 -19.39 7.30
N ASP A 85 -12.47 -18.32 7.89
CA ASP A 85 -13.62 -17.58 7.35
C ASP A 85 -13.22 -16.84 6.06
N PRO A 86 -13.97 -17.00 4.94
CA PRO A 86 -13.71 -16.21 3.74
C PRO A 86 -14.02 -14.72 3.98
N ILE A 87 -13.22 -13.85 3.36
CA ILE A 87 -13.49 -12.40 3.35
C ILE A 87 -13.87 -11.98 1.94
N ASP A 88 -15.10 -11.48 1.82
CA ASP A 88 -15.62 -10.97 0.55
C ASP A 88 -14.82 -9.75 0.06
N CYS A 89 -14.36 -9.83 -1.19
CA CYS A 89 -13.71 -8.73 -1.87
C CYS A 89 -13.87 -8.83 -3.39
N SER A 90 -13.91 -7.68 -4.06
CA SER A 90 -14.01 -7.62 -5.53
C SER A 90 -12.62 -7.63 -6.17
N ILE A 91 -12.17 -8.81 -6.57
CA ILE A 91 -10.90 -8.97 -7.29
C ILE A 91 -11.14 -8.62 -8.76
N ARG A 92 -10.56 -7.50 -9.21
CA ARG A 92 -10.66 -7.10 -10.61
C ARG A 92 -9.73 -7.95 -11.47
N ASN A 93 -10.22 -8.34 -12.64
CA ASN A 93 -9.42 -9.06 -13.63
C ASN A 93 -8.21 -8.21 -14.08
N ILE A 94 -7.01 -8.78 -13.95
CA ILE A 94 -5.73 -8.21 -14.35
C ILE A 94 -4.97 -9.24 -15.17
N ASP A 95 -4.32 -8.79 -16.24
CA ASP A 95 -3.43 -9.64 -17.02
C ASP A 95 -2.20 -10.00 -16.16
N MET A 96 -2.04 -11.29 -15.87
CA MET A 96 -0.94 -11.85 -15.06
C MET A 96 0.44 -11.49 -15.64
N ASN A 97 0.54 -11.27 -16.97
CA ASN A 97 1.79 -10.86 -17.61
C ASN A 97 2.28 -9.47 -17.15
N LEU A 98 1.40 -8.66 -16.55
CA LEU A 98 1.77 -7.36 -15.99
C LEU A 98 2.38 -7.45 -14.59
N LEU A 99 2.29 -8.61 -13.93
CA LEU A 99 2.60 -8.80 -12.52
C LEU A 99 4.01 -9.38 -12.32
N SER A 100 4.69 -8.92 -11.27
CA SER A 100 5.86 -9.63 -10.75
C SER A 100 5.41 -10.83 -9.92
N LYS A 101 6.34 -11.74 -9.59
CA LYS A 101 6.09 -12.89 -8.71
C LYS A 101 5.37 -12.50 -7.41
N ASP A 102 5.87 -11.51 -6.69
CA ASP A 102 5.25 -11.05 -5.43
C ASP A 102 3.85 -10.46 -5.61
N GLN A 103 3.55 -9.90 -6.79
CA GLN A 103 2.24 -9.31 -7.11
C GLN A 103 1.25 -10.37 -7.58
N GLN A 104 1.74 -11.41 -8.25
CA GLN A 104 0.98 -12.60 -8.58
C GLN A 104 0.60 -13.33 -7.29
N TYR A 105 1.54 -13.48 -6.35
CA TYR A 105 1.23 -14.01 -5.03
C TYR A 105 0.13 -13.23 -4.31
N LEU A 106 0.20 -11.88 -4.31
CA LEU A 106 -0.85 -11.04 -3.74
C LEU A 106 -2.22 -11.35 -4.35
N LEU A 107 -2.29 -11.53 -5.68
CA LEU A 107 -3.53 -11.86 -6.38
C LEU A 107 -4.04 -13.25 -5.98
N ASP A 108 -3.18 -14.25 -6.02
CA ASP A 108 -3.53 -15.64 -5.78
C ASP A 108 -3.96 -15.88 -4.33
N ILE A 109 -3.21 -15.35 -3.35
CA ILE A 109 -3.55 -15.48 -1.93
C ILE A 109 -4.83 -14.69 -1.58
N SER A 110 -5.08 -13.56 -2.25
CA SER A 110 -6.33 -12.81 -2.06
C SER A 110 -7.53 -13.61 -2.60
N ASN A 111 -7.39 -14.23 -3.78
CA ASN A 111 -8.41 -15.13 -4.33
C ASN A 111 -8.67 -16.32 -3.39
N ALA A 112 -7.61 -16.94 -2.86
CA ALA A 112 -7.72 -18.04 -1.90
C ALA A 112 -8.49 -17.64 -0.64
N ILE A 113 -8.24 -16.44 -0.11
CA ILE A 113 -8.97 -15.94 1.07
C ILE A 113 -10.44 -15.69 0.74
N THR A 114 -10.74 -15.06 -0.40
CA THR A 114 -12.13 -14.81 -0.80
C THR A 114 -12.91 -16.09 -1.10
N LEU A 115 -12.25 -17.12 -1.61
CA LEU A 115 -12.87 -18.43 -1.87
C LEU A 115 -12.92 -19.33 -0.63
N GLY A 116 -12.26 -18.96 0.47
CA GLY A 116 -12.20 -19.79 1.68
C GLY A 116 -11.31 -21.03 1.55
N HIS A 117 -10.44 -21.09 0.54
CA HIS A 117 -9.58 -22.24 0.29
C HIS A 117 -8.20 -21.82 -0.25
N CYS A 118 -7.15 -22.16 0.50
CA CYS A 118 -5.75 -21.88 0.15
C CYS A 118 -5.02 -23.17 -0.24
N PRO A 119 -4.62 -23.31 -1.53
CA PRO A 119 -3.79 -24.43 -1.97
C PRO A 119 -2.44 -24.51 -1.22
N GLU A 120 -1.97 -25.72 -0.95
CA GLU A 120 -0.73 -25.95 -0.19
C GLU A 120 0.52 -25.43 -0.92
N ASP A 121 0.56 -25.54 -2.24
CA ASP A 121 1.64 -24.99 -3.07
C ASP A 121 1.72 -23.46 -2.98
N LEU A 122 0.56 -22.79 -3.00
CA LEU A 122 0.46 -21.35 -2.76
C LEU A 122 0.90 -21.01 -1.33
N ALA A 123 0.49 -21.80 -0.34
CA ALA A 123 0.87 -21.57 1.05
C ALA A 123 2.38 -21.69 1.32
N ASN A 124 3.08 -22.52 0.54
CA ASN A 124 4.53 -22.74 0.67
C ASN A 124 5.38 -21.73 -0.11
N TRP A 125 4.77 -20.79 -0.84
CA TRP A 125 5.51 -19.78 -1.57
C TRP A 125 6.09 -18.73 -0.61
N ASP A 126 7.41 -18.51 -0.67
CA ASP A 126 8.11 -17.45 0.07
C ASP A 126 7.97 -16.07 -0.63
N PRO A 127 7.22 -15.10 -0.05
CA PRO A 127 7.17 -13.70 -0.50
C PRO A 127 8.46 -12.89 -0.23
N GLY A 128 9.52 -13.51 0.29
CA GLY A 128 10.82 -12.91 0.57
C GLY A 128 10.87 -12.18 1.91
N PRO A 129 12.03 -11.60 2.28
CA PRO A 129 12.26 -11.02 3.61
C PRO A 129 11.50 -9.71 3.83
N LEU A 130 11.03 -9.48 5.06
CA LEU A 130 10.42 -8.21 5.46
C LEU A 130 11.40 -7.04 5.30
N SER A 131 10.88 -5.93 4.77
CA SER A 131 11.58 -4.66 4.69
C SER A 131 10.60 -3.52 4.91
N HIS A 132 10.91 -2.56 5.79
CA HIS A 132 10.05 -1.38 5.96
C HIS A 132 10.07 -0.42 4.76
N SER A 133 10.89 -0.71 3.74
CA SER A 133 10.85 -0.03 2.44
C SER A 133 9.92 -0.68 1.40
N ARG A 134 9.43 -1.90 1.65
CA ARG A 134 8.58 -2.66 0.72
C ARG A 134 7.42 -3.31 1.46
N TRP A 135 6.26 -2.68 1.41
CA TRP A 135 5.09 -3.12 2.19
C TRP A 135 4.28 -4.21 1.50
N LEU A 136 4.53 -4.48 0.22
CA LEU A 136 3.93 -5.61 -0.50
C LEU A 136 4.25 -6.95 0.18
N THR A 137 5.51 -7.19 0.57
CA THR A 137 5.91 -8.41 1.27
C THR A 137 5.21 -8.54 2.63
N ALA A 138 5.04 -7.42 3.35
CA ALA A 138 4.30 -7.42 4.61
C ALA A 138 2.82 -7.78 4.38
N ALA A 139 2.18 -7.19 3.35
CA ALA A 139 0.80 -7.52 2.99
C ALA A 139 0.65 -9.00 2.64
N ASN A 140 1.53 -9.53 1.80
CA ASN A 140 1.56 -10.95 1.42
C ASN A 140 1.69 -11.87 2.64
N ARG A 141 2.61 -11.56 3.56
CA ARG A 141 2.79 -12.35 4.80
C ARG A 141 1.59 -12.25 5.73
N VAL A 142 0.91 -11.10 5.82
CA VAL A 142 -0.33 -10.94 6.60
C VAL A 142 -1.46 -11.79 6.03
N LEU A 143 -1.66 -11.78 4.71
CA LEU A 143 -2.64 -12.64 4.05
C LEU A 143 -2.32 -14.12 4.27
N ARG A 144 -1.05 -14.51 4.14
CA ARG A 144 -0.61 -15.88 4.43
C ARG A 144 -0.86 -16.28 5.88
N LEU A 145 -0.58 -15.40 6.84
CA LEU A 145 -0.87 -15.63 8.26
C LEU A 145 -2.36 -15.86 8.52
N TYR A 146 -3.23 -15.11 7.84
CA TYR A 146 -4.68 -15.29 7.94
C TYR A 146 -5.12 -16.71 7.54
N THR A 147 -4.56 -17.26 6.46
CA THR A 147 -4.87 -18.65 6.03
C THR A 147 -4.41 -19.73 7.02
N SER A 148 -3.61 -19.36 8.02
CA SER A 148 -3.15 -20.22 9.11
C SER A 148 -3.87 -19.94 10.45
N SER A 149 -4.90 -19.10 10.44
CA SER A 149 -5.59 -18.66 11.65
C SER A 149 -7.07 -19.07 11.61
N SER A 150 -7.42 -20.16 12.32
CA SER A 150 -8.80 -20.65 12.37
C SER A 150 -9.72 -19.74 13.18
N ASP A 151 -9.17 -19.02 14.16
CA ASP A 151 -9.86 -17.97 14.92
C ASP A 151 -9.02 -16.69 14.89
N PRO A 152 -9.06 -15.92 13.77
CA PRO A 152 -8.23 -14.74 13.63
C PRO A 152 -8.78 -13.61 14.50
N THR A 153 -7.88 -12.91 15.20
CA THR A 153 -8.23 -11.75 16.04
C THR A 153 -8.91 -10.65 15.21
N GLY A 154 -9.71 -9.80 15.86
CA GLY A 154 -10.35 -8.65 15.21
C GLY A 154 -9.33 -7.77 14.47
N ASN A 155 -8.18 -7.50 15.10
CA ASN A 155 -7.07 -6.75 14.54
C ASN A 155 -6.50 -7.39 13.25
N LEU A 156 -6.35 -8.72 13.23
CA LEU A 156 -5.90 -9.43 12.02
C LEU A 156 -6.97 -9.37 10.92
N LYS A 157 -8.25 -9.60 11.27
CA LYS A 157 -9.39 -9.46 10.34
C LYS A 157 -9.46 -8.06 9.73
N GLU A 158 -9.24 -7.01 10.53
CA GLU A 158 -9.24 -5.62 10.08
C GLU A 158 -8.09 -5.30 9.14
N THR A 159 -6.88 -5.77 9.47
CA THR A 159 -5.69 -5.61 8.62
C THR A 159 -5.86 -6.32 7.28
N VAL A 160 -6.30 -7.57 7.28
CA VAL A 160 -6.58 -8.35 6.06
C VAL A 160 -7.70 -7.69 5.26
N GLY A 161 -8.76 -7.22 5.93
CA GLY A 161 -9.84 -6.48 5.31
C GLY A 161 -9.34 -5.25 4.55
N PHE A 162 -8.42 -4.47 5.14
CA PHE A 162 -7.80 -3.33 4.46
C PHE A 162 -6.98 -3.73 3.23
N ILE A 163 -6.22 -4.83 3.35
CA ILE A 163 -5.44 -5.34 2.22
C ILE A 163 -6.38 -5.69 1.05
N LEU A 164 -7.42 -6.46 1.31
CA LEU A 164 -8.34 -6.97 0.28
C LEU A 164 -9.28 -5.90 -0.28
N LYS A 165 -9.77 -4.97 0.56
CA LYS A 165 -10.79 -3.99 0.14
C LYS A 165 -10.20 -2.70 -0.41
N SER A 166 -8.99 -2.33 -0.02
CA SER A 166 -8.38 -1.05 -0.41
C SER A 166 -7.01 -1.19 -1.07
N TYR A 167 -6.03 -1.80 -0.37
CA TYR A 167 -4.65 -1.86 -0.85
C TYR A 167 -4.52 -2.62 -2.19
N MET A 168 -5.01 -3.85 -2.26
CA MET A 168 -4.91 -4.71 -3.44
C MET A 168 -5.69 -4.12 -4.64
N PRO A 169 -6.95 -3.68 -4.52
CA PRO A 169 -7.69 -3.10 -5.65
C PRO A 169 -7.01 -1.86 -6.24
N VAL A 170 -6.46 -0.98 -5.39
CA VAL A 170 -5.70 0.21 -5.82
C VAL A 170 -4.38 -0.20 -6.46
N TRP A 171 -3.67 -1.19 -5.89
CA TRP A 171 -2.43 -1.71 -6.44
C TRP A 171 -2.62 -2.20 -7.89
N PHE A 172 -3.63 -3.02 -8.13
CA PHE A 172 -3.91 -3.55 -9.45
C PHE A 172 -4.46 -2.51 -10.43
N ALA A 173 -5.22 -1.52 -9.94
CA ALA A 173 -5.61 -0.37 -10.76
C ALA A 173 -4.37 0.39 -11.28
N ILE A 174 -3.39 0.66 -10.41
CA ILE A 174 -2.12 1.31 -10.79
C ILE A 174 -1.33 0.44 -11.77
N LYS A 175 -1.32 -0.89 -11.60
CA LYS A 175 -0.64 -1.80 -12.51
C LYS A 175 -1.27 -1.82 -13.91
N LYS A 176 -2.60 -1.73 -13.98
CA LYS A 176 -3.37 -1.70 -15.23
C LYS A 176 -3.20 -0.37 -15.98
N SER A 177 -3.16 0.75 -15.26
CA SER A 177 -2.81 2.04 -15.85
C SER A 177 -1.74 2.78 -15.06
N LYS A 178 -0.54 2.82 -15.63
CA LYS A 178 0.63 3.49 -15.04
C LYS A 178 0.79 4.92 -15.54
N TYR A 179 -0.15 5.42 -16.34
CA TYR A 179 -0.05 6.75 -16.92
C TYR A 179 -0.19 7.83 -15.85
N PHE A 180 0.64 8.86 -15.95
CA PHE A 180 0.63 9.98 -15.02
C PHE A 180 -0.76 10.65 -14.92
N ILE A 181 -1.45 10.78 -16.05
CA ILE A 181 -2.81 11.36 -16.15
C ILE A 181 -3.87 10.58 -15.39
N ASP A 182 -3.63 9.30 -15.09
CA ASP A 182 -4.56 8.46 -14.32
C ASP A 182 -4.28 8.50 -12.82
N GLY A 183 -3.22 9.20 -12.38
CA GLY A 183 -2.90 9.40 -10.97
C GLY A 183 -4.09 9.85 -10.11
N PRO A 184 -4.88 10.87 -10.52
CA PRO A 184 -6.01 11.34 -9.73
C PRO A 184 -7.10 10.27 -9.56
N LYS A 185 -7.28 9.41 -10.57
CA LYS A 185 -8.25 8.31 -10.51
C LYS A 185 -7.84 7.27 -9.48
N HIS A 186 -6.54 6.94 -9.41
CA HIS A 186 -6.01 5.98 -8.42
C HIS A 186 -6.07 6.52 -7.00
N VAL A 187 -5.79 7.82 -6.82
CA VAL A 187 -5.96 8.52 -5.54
C VAL A 187 -7.42 8.49 -5.10
N PHE A 188 -8.33 8.85 -6.00
CA PHE A 188 -9.76 8.85 -5.71
C PHE A 188 -10.25 7.45 -5.36
N GLN A 189 -9.81 6.43 -6.11
CA GLN A 189 -10.12 5.04 -5.79
C GLN A 189 -9.65 4.67 -4.38
N ALA A 190 -8.42 5.03 -3.98
CA ALA A 190 -7.91 4.75 -2.64
C ALA A 190 -8.73 5.43 -1.53
N ILE A 191 -9.13 6.68 -1.75
CA ILE A 191 -10.01 7.43 -0.84
C ILE A 191 -11.38 6.75 -0.72
N GLN A 192 -11.96 6.30 -1.84
CA GLN A 192 -13.26 5.65 -1.85
C GLN A 192 -13.21 4.28 -1.16
N THR A 193 -12.20 3.47 -1.48
CA THR A 193 -12.06 2.12 -0.93
C THR A 193 -11.68 2.10 0.54
N SER A 194 -11.19 3.20 1.11
CA SER A 194 -10.91 3.30 2.55
C SER A 194 -12.10 3.80 3.39
N ARG A 195 -13.21 4.27 2.78
CA ARG A 195 -14.32 4.89 3.54
C ARG A 195 -15.10 3.94 4.45
N TYR A 196 -14.92 2.63 4.32
CA TYR A 196 -15.56 1.66 5.21
C TYR A 196 -14.83 1.53 6.57
N LEU A 197 -13.63 2.08 6.69
CA LEU A 197 -12.84 2.05 7.92
C LEU A 197 -13.53 2.85 9.03
N SER A 198 -13.20 2.51 10.28
CA SER A 198 -13.63 3.28 11.45
C SER A 198 -13.08 4.71 11.42
N ASP A 199 -13.75 5.64 12.10
CA ASP A 199 -13.28 7.02 12.23
C ASP A 199 -11.88 7.10 12.83
N GLU A 200 -11.54 6.19 13.74
CA GLU A 200 -10.21 6.08 14.34
C GLU A 200 -9.14 5.77 13.28
N LEU A 201 -9.33 4.74 12.46
CA LEU A 201 -8.37 4.41 11.40
C LEU A 201 -8.35 5.45 10.27
N LEU A 202 -9.48 6.11 10.00
CA LEU A 202 -9.52 7.21 9.04
C LEU A 202 -8.66 8.40 9.48
N GLN A 203 -8.55 8.67 10.79
CA GLN A 203 -7.65 9.71 11.31
C GLN A 203 -6.17 9.43 11.02
N ASP A 204 -5.78 8.17 10.88
CA ASP A 204 -4.42 7.79 10.47
C ASP A 204 -4.22 7.83 8.95
N VAL A 205 -5.23 7.40 8.19
CA VAL A 205 -5.15 7.23 6.73
C VAL A 205 -5.31 8.56 5.98
N ASP A 206 -6.29 9.38 6.37
CA ASP A 206 -6.64 10.59 5.61
C ASP A 206 -5.49 11.59 5.54
N PRO A 207 -4.75 11.89 6.63
CA PRO A 207 -3.59 12.77 6.55
C PRO A 207 -2.49 12.24 5.63
N VAL A 208 -2.31 10.92 5.60
CA VAL A 208 -1.31 10.26 4.75
C VAL A 208 -1.69 10.40 3.28
N MET A 209 -2.95 10.15 2.95
CA MET A 209 -3.46 10.33 1.60
C MET A 209 -3.34 11.81 1.20
N GLN A 210 -3.84 12.75 1.99
CA GLN A 210 -3.80 14.19 1.71
C GLN A 210 -2.38 14.70 1.43
N ARG A 211 -1.41 14.37 2.27
CA ARG A 211 -0.01 14.84 2.12
C ARG A 211 0.71 14.26 0.91
N LYS A 212 0.26 13.11 0.38
CA LYS A 212 0.93 12.37 -0.70
C LYS A 212 0.18 12.43 -2.02
N CYS A 213 -1.04 12.95 -2.03
CA CYS A 213 -1.81 13.31 -3.22
C CYS A 213 -1.27 14.59 -3.88
N VAL A 214 0.02 14.63 -4.21
CA VAL A 214 0.58 15.77 -4.95
C VAL A 214 0.51 15.45 -6.45
N LEU A 215 -0.58 15.85 -7.07
CA LEU A 215 -0.77 15.87 -8.52
C LEU A 215 -1.10 17.31 -8.94
N CYS A 216 -0.11 18.19 -8.94
CA CYS A 216 -0.32 19.62 -9.20
C CYS A 216 -0.02 19.96 -10.65
N THR A 217 -1.03 20.08 -11.53
CA THR A 217 -0.84 20.79 -12.81
C THR A 217 -1.08 22.28 -12.64
N PRO A 218 -0.44 23.16 -13.44
CA PRO A 218 -0.65 24.60 -13.34
C PRO A 218 -2.07 25.09 -13.69
N ARG A 219 -2.96 24.22 -14.20
CA ARG A 219 -4.25 24.67 -14.73
C ARG A 219 -5.48 23.91 -14.29
N GLU A 220 -5.41 22.67 -13.78
CA GLU A 220 -6.60 21.98 -13.24
C GLU A 220 -6.18 20.69 -12.49
N CYS A 221 -6.47 20.60 -11.18
CA CYS A 221 -7.00 19.42 -10.47
C CYS A 221 -7.00 19.58 -8.92
N PHE A 222 -8.08 19.10 -8.31
CA PHE A 222 -8.35 19.04 -6.88
C PHE A 222 -7.71 17.80 -6.21
N VAL A 223 -6.86 18.00 -5.20
CA VAL A 223 -7.00 17.63 -3.76
C VAL A 223 -5.98 18.50 -3.01
N VAL A 224 -6.42 19.06 -1.88
CA VAL A 224 -5.94 20.30 -1.28
C VAL A 224 -4.89 20.06 -0.18
N ASN A 225 -3.97 21.03 -0.08
CA ASN A 225 -3.00 21.32 0.98
C ASN A 225 -1.69 20.52 1.02
N ALA A 226 -0.76 20.93 0.15
CA ALA A 226 0.56 21.26 0.68
C ALA A 226 0.36 22.44 1.65
N CYS A 227 0.37 22.18 2.96
CA CYS A 227 0.54 23.26 3.93
C CYS A 227 1.75 24.09 3.50
N ARG A 228 1.50 25.35 3.17
CA ARG A 228 2.52 26.39 3.22
C ARG A 228 2.93 26.62 4.68
#